data_AF-A0A3C1P0F7-F1
#
_entry.id   AF-A0A3C1P0F7-F1
#
_cell.length_a   1.000
_cell.length_b   1.000
_cell.length_c   1.000
_cell.angle_alpha   90.00
_cell.angle_beta   90.00
_cell.angle_gamma   90.00
#
_symmetry.space_group_name_H-M   'P 1'
#
loop_
_entity.id
_entity.type
_entity.pdbx_description
1 polymer ?
#
loop_
_entity_poly.entity_id
_entity_poly.type
_entity_poly.pdbx_seq_one_letter_code
_entity_poly.pdbx_strand_id
1 'polypeptide(L)'
;SLYQGKWFMPGREDVRRCILDRESNFNYRATSGTYHGAYQMSAPLARGATWMMQPEVRREMGAEGVAIVEALRKITPNRWNRYWQDRAFWTIWRNGNGASHWHGGC
;
A
#
# COMPACT_ATOMS: atom_id res chain seq x y z
N SER A 1 -1.00 -1.59 -11.69
CA SER A 1 -0.37 -1.83 -10.38
C SER A 1 0.63 -2.96 -10.56
N LEU A 2 1.73 -3.00 -9.79
CA LEU A 2 2.66 -4.16 -9.82
C LEU A 2 2.15 -5.33 -8.96
N TYR A 3 1.18 -5.09 -8.07
CA TYR A 3 0.50 -6.14 -7.31
C TYR A 3 -0.72 -6.65 -8.08
N GLN A 4 -0.86 -7.98 -8.17
CA GLN A 4 -1.99 -8.66 -8.81
C GLN A 4 -2.60 -9.76 -7.90
N GLY A 5 -2.45 -9.64 -6.58
CA GLY A 5 -2.98 -10.62 -5.63
C GLY A 5 -4.47 -10.41 -5.32
N LYS A 6 -4.95 -11.04 -4.24
CA LYS A 6 -6.40 -11.17 -3.92
C LYS A 6 -7.17 -9.85 -3.88
N TRP A 7 -6.54 -8.76 -3.45
CA TRP A 7 -7.18 -7.45 -3.31
C TRP A 7 -7.03 -6.56 -4.54
N PHE A 8 -6.31 -7.01 -5.56
CA PHE A 8 -6.13 -6.25 -6.79
C PHE A 8 -7.46 -6.18 -7.55
N MET A 9 -7.94 -4.95 -7.78
CA MET A 9 -9.15 -4.70 -8.55
C MET A 9 -8.81 -3.96 -9.84
N PRO A 10 -8.71 -4.66 -10.98
CA PRO A 10 -8.38 -4.01 -12.25
C PRO A 10 -9.41 -2.95 -12.66
N GLY A 11 -10.68 -3.15 -12.33
CA GLY A 11 -11.76 -2.18 -12.58
C GLY A 11 -11.76 -0.95 -11.66
N ARG A 12 -10.78 -0.83 -10.74
CA ARG A 12 -10.59 0.34 -9.85
C ARG A 12 -9.17 0.92 -9.96
N GLU A 13 -8.43 0.56 -11.02
CA GLU A 13 -7.08 1.08 -11.29
C GLU A 13 -7.06 2.60 -11.52
N ASP A 14 -8.14 3.14 -12.06
CA ASP A 14 -8.41 4.56 -12.22
C ASP A 14 -8.42 5.28 -10.87
N VAL A 15 -9.12 4.75 -9.88
CA VAL A 15 -9.15 5.27 -8.51
C VAL A 15 -7.77 5.27 -7.90
N ARG A 16 -7.04 4.16 -8.05
CA ARG A 16 -5.64 4.06 -7.60
C ARG A 16 -4.80 5.16 -8.24
N ARG A 17 -4.83 5.32 -9.57
CA ARG A 17 -4.05 6.33 -10.30
C ARG A 17 -4.40 7.75 -9.88
N CYS A 18 -5.69 8.06 -9.72
CA CYS A 18 -6.19 9.35 -9.22
C CYS A 18 -5.59 9.67 -7.84
N ILE A 19 -5.57 8.70 -6.93
CA ILE A 19 -4.96 8.86 -5.62
C ILE A 19 -3.45 9.06 -5.72
N LEU A 20 -2.72 8.28 -6.53
CA LEU A 20 -1.28 8.49 -6.70
C LEU A 20 -0.94 9.88 -7.23
N ASP A 21 -1.72 10.36 -8.19
CA ASP A 21 -1.51 11.68 -8.78
C ASP A 21 -1.74 12.78 -7.74
N ARG A 22 -2.88 12.71 -7.04
CA ARG A 22 -3.26 13.69 -6.00
C ARG A 22 -2.30 13.69 -4.81
N GLU A 23 -1.96 12.51 -4.31
CA GLU A 23 -1.21 12.35 -3.06
C GLU A 23 0.29 12.58 -3.25
N SER A 24 0.85 12.28 -4.42
CA SER A 24 2.31 12.37 -4.60
C SER A 24 2.78 12.68 -6.02
N ASN A 25 1.89 12.96 -6.97
CA ASN A 25 2.23 13.06 -8.39
C ASN A 25 3.01 11.82 -8.86
N PHE A 26 2.49 10.63 -8.52
CA PHE A 26 3.10 9.32 -8.82
C PHE A 26 4.49 9.07 -8.20
N ASN A 27 4.94 9.91 -7.28
CA ASN A 27 6.24 9.75 -6.62
C ASN A 27 6.17 8.77 -5.44
N TYR A 28 6.70 7.56 -5.63
CA TYR A 28 6.78 6.51 -4.59
C TYR A 28 7.77 6.80 -3.47
N ARG A 29 8.60 7.84 -3.62
CA ARG A 29 9.55 8.29 -2.60
C ARG A 29 9.10 9.57 -1.91
N ALA A 30 7.92 10.09 -2.24
CA ALA A 30 7.38 11.29 -1.63
C ALA A 30 7.22 11.15 -0.12
N THR A 31 7.39 12.26 0.58
CA THR A 31 7.18 12.38 2.03
C THR A 31 6.58 13.73 2.33
N SER A 32 5.47 13.76 3.03
CA SER A 32 4.81 14.98 3.50
C SER A 32 4.52 14.86 4.99
N GLY A 33 5.39 15.44 5.83
CA GLY A 33 5.29 15.34 7.29
C GLY A 33 5.29 13.88 7.78
N THR A 34 4.14 13.43 8.30
CA THR A 34 3.94 12.07 8.84
C THR A 34 3.46 11.05 7.80
N TYR A 35 3.26 11.47 6.56
CA TYR A 35 2.77 10.65 5.45
C TYR A 35 3.89 10.34 4.44
N HIS A 36 3.91 9.11 3.94
CA HIS A 36 5.02 8.58 3.15
C HIS A 36 4.55 7.76 1.95
N GLY A 37 5.36 7.77 0.89
CA GLY A 37 5.17 6.97 -0.31
C GLY A 37 4.16 7.56 -1.29
N ALA A 38 3.86 6.81 -2.35
CA ALA A 38 2.96 7.29 -3.40
C ALA A 38 1.52 7.52 -2.92
N TYR A 39 1.13 6.79 -1.88
CA TYR A 39 -0.21 6.82 -1.32
C TYR A 39 -0.30 7.67 -0.05
N GLN A 40 0.75 8.43 0.30
CA GLN A 40 0.81 9.24 1.52
C GLN A 40 0.28 8.48 2.75
N MET A 41 0.79 7.25 2.99
CA MET A 41 0.38 6.45 4.13
C MET A 41 1.13 6.89 5.37
N SER A 42 0.43 7.00 6.51
CA SER A 42 1.09 7.20 7.79
C SER A 42 1.84 5.92 8.21
N ALA A 43 2.92 6.06 8.98
CA ALA A 43 3.69 4.90 9.46
C ALA A 43 2.82 3.89 10.26
N PRO A 44 1.88 4.31 11.14
CA PRO A 44 0.97 3.38 11.82
C PRO A 44 0.03 2.65 10.87
N LEU A 45 -0.56 3.34 9.89
CA LEU A 45 -1.46 2.74 8.88
C LEU A 45 -0.71 1.69 8.05
N ALA A 46 0.48 2.05 7.57
CA ALA A 46 1.36 1.17 6.83
C ALA A 46 1.73 -0.08 7.65
N ARG A 47 2.08 0.09 8.94
CA ARG A 47 2.35 -1.04 9.84
C ARG A 47 1.12 -1.93 10.01
N GLY A 48 -0.07 -1.37 10.17
CA GLY A 48 -1.33 -2.13 10.19
C GLY A 48 -1.51 -2.96 8.91
N ALA A 49 -1.29 -2.35 7.74
CA ALA A 49 -1.37 -3.04 6.46
C ALA A 49 -0.39 -4.22 6.37
N THR A 50 0.85 -4.10 6.86
CA THR A 50 1.79 -5.25 6.89
C THR A 50 1.29 -6.44 7.69
N TRP A 51 0.52 -6.24 8.77
CA TRP A 51 -0.09 -7.35 9.50
C TRP A 51 -1.21 -8.00 8.70
N MET A 52 -2.01 -7.20 8.00
CA MET A 52 -3.07 -7.70 7.13
C MET A 52 -2.54 -8.45 5.91
N MET A 53 -1.39 -8.02 5.35
CA MET A 53 -0.74 -8.67 4.21
C MET A 53 -0.07 -10.01 4.60
N GLN A 54 0.43 -10.14 5.84
CA GLN A 54 1.27 -11.27 6.24
C GLN A 54 0.65 -12.67 6.00
N PRO A 55 -0.65 -12.94 6.30
CA PRO A 55 -1.25 -14.25 6.04
C PRO A 55 -1.27 -14.61 4.55
N GLU A 56 -1.54 -13.64 3.68
CA GLU A 56 -1.56 -13.84 2.23
C GLU A 56 -0.15 -14.01 1.69
N VAL A 57 0.78 -13.15 2.12
CA VAL A 57 2.20 -13.26 1.76
C VAL A 57 2.79 -14.59 2.19
N ARG A 58 2.43 -15.11 3.37
CA ARG A 58 2.86 -16.44 3.82
C ARG A 58 2.38 -17.54 2.88
N ARG A 59 1.18 -17.42 2.32
CA ARG A 59 0.62 -18.42 1.38
C ARG A 59 1.25 -18.33 -0.01
N GLU A 60 1.57 -17.13 -0.47
CA GLU A 60 2.11 -16.88 -1.82
C GLU A 60 3.63 -17.02 -1.91
N MET A 61 4.35 -16.57 -0.88
CA MET A 61 5.81 -16.40 -0.87
C MET A 61 6.49 -17.15 0.28
N GLY A 62 5.75 -17.89 1.09
CA GLY A 62 6.31 -18.67 2.20
C GLY A 62 6.97 -17.82 3.29
N ALA A 63 7.97 -18.40 3.96
CA ALA A 63 8.68 -17.77 5.07
C ALA A 63 9.49 -16.54 4.65
N GLU A 64 10.07 -16.55 3.44
CA GLU A 64 10.85 -15.43 2.89
C GLU A 64 9.98 -14.18 2.72
N GLY A 65 8.76 -14.34 2.18
CA GLY A 65 7.82 -13.24 2.08
C GLY A 65 7.45 -12.64 3.43
N VAL A 66 7.26 -13.49 4.45
CA VAL A 66 6.98 -13.02 5.82
C VAL A 66 8.15 -12.20 6.36
N ALA A 67 9.39 -12.64 6.15
CA ALA A 67 10.58 -11.89 6.57
C ALA A 67 10.64 -10.52 5.89
N ILE A 68 10.27 -10.42 4.61
CA ILE A 68 10.19 -9.13 3.91
C ILE A 68 9.13 -8.24 4.55
N VAL A 69 7.92 -8.74 4.79
CA VAL A 69 6.83 -7.96 5.43
C VAL A 69 7.21 -7.50 6.84
N GLU A 70 7.92 -8.34 7.59
CA GLU A 70 8.47 -7.99 8.91
C GLU A 70 9.55 -6.91 8.83
N ALA A 71 10.40 -6.92 7.80
CA ALA A 71 11.36 -5.86 7.55
C ALA A 71 10.67 -4.54 7.18
N LEU A 72 9.61 -4.58 6.36
CA LEU A 72 8.84 -3.40 5.96
C LEU A 72 8.21 -2.69 7.16
N ARG A 73 7.86 -3.40 8.24
CA ARG A 73 7.33 -2.80 9.49
C ARG A 73 8.29 -1.83 10.16
N LYS A 74 9.59 -1.97 9.90
CA LYS A 74 10.66 -1.19 10.55
C LYS A 74 11.04 0.04 9.75
N ILE A 75 10.52 0.21 8.53
CA ILE A 75 10.86 1.31 7.63
C ILE A 75 9.61 2.00 7.10
N THR A 76 9.73 3.26 6.74
CA THR A 76 8.62 4.07 6.23
C THR A 76 8.26 3.71 4.78
N PRO A 77 6.98 3.85 4.37
CA PRO A 77 6.50 3.50 3.03
C PRO A 77 7.30 4.06 1.84
N ASN A 78 7.87 5.25 1.96
CA ASN A 78 8.70 5.86 0.91
C ASN A 78 9.98 5.06 0.59
N ARG A 79 10.40 4.18 1.50
CA ARG A 79 11.54 3.25 1.31
C ARG A 79 11.11 1.89 0.77
N TRP A 80 9.81 1.60 0.75
CA TRP A 80 9.30 0.35 0.23
C TRP A 80 9.38 0.37 -1.29
N ASN A 81 9.60 -0.79 -1.90
CA ASN A 81 9.47 -0.91 -3.34
C ASN A 81 8.01 -0.66 -3.76
N ARG A 82 7.80 -0.36 -5.05
CA ARG A 82 6.47 -0.09 -5.62
C ARG A 82 5.48 -1.22 -5.37
N TYR A 83 5.92 -2.48 -5.46
CA TYR A 83 5.07 -3.65 -5.25
C TYR A 83 4.44 -3.67 -3.85
N TRP A 84 5.22 -3.42 -2.81
CA TRP A 84 4.73 -3.44 -1.43
C TRP A 84 3.85 -2.24 -1.10
N GLN A 85 4.13 -1.07 -1.67
CA GLN A 85 3.25 0.09 -1.55
C GLN A 85 1.89 -0.17 -2.23
N ASP A 86 1.91 -0.70 -3.46
CA ASP A 86 0.71 -1.08 -4.20
C ASP A 86 -0.11 -2.13 -3.45
N ARG A 87 0.56 -3.19 -2.95
CA ARG A 87 -0.09 -4.24 -2.17
C ARG A 87 -0.73 -3.70 -0.90
N ALA A 88 -0.04 -2.82 -0.19
CA ALA A 88 -0.56 -2.20 1.02
C ALA A 88 -1.79 -1.33 0.72
N PHE A 89 -1.74 -0.52 -0.35
CA PHE A 89 -2.90 0.25 -0.81
C PHE A 89 -4.11 -0.65 -1.04
N TRP A 90 -3.98 -1.70 -1.85
CA TRP A 90 -5.10 -2.60 -2.14
C TRP A 90 -5.62 -3.33 -0.91
N THR A 91 -4.72 -3.67 0.02
CA THR A 91 -5.07 -4.32 1.29
C THR A 91 -5.85 -3.39 2.22
N ILE A 92 -5.50 -2.10 2.26
CA ILE A 92 -6.23 -1.09 3.05
C ILE A 92 -7.55 -0.75 2.36
N TRP A 93 -7.51 -0.44 1.06
CA TRP A 93 -8.68 -0.05 0.28
C TRP A 93 -9.78 -1.10 0.35
N ARG A 94 -9.43 -2.38 0.21
CA ARG A 94 -10.29 -3.56 0.45
C ARG A 94 -11.74 -3.37 -0.02
N ASN A 95 -11.94 -3.36 -1.33
CA ASN A 95 -13.24 -3.12 -1.99
C ASN A 95 -13.93 -1.79 -1.64
N GLY A 96 -13.17 -0.77 -1.24
CA GLY A 96 -13.68 0.56 -0.89
C GLY A 96 -13.90 0.78 0.60
N ASN A 97 -13.79 -0.27 1.43
CA ASN A 97 -13.96 -0.15 2.89
C ASN A 97 -12.91 0.78 3.53
N GLY A 98 -11.71 0.85 2.96
CA GLY A 98 -10.65 1.76 3.41
C GLY A 98 -10.52 3.03 2.57
N ALA A 99 -11.47 3.31 1.67
CA ALA A 99 -11.40 4.49 0.80
C ALA A 99 -11.39 5.81 1.58
N SER A 100 -11.98 5.83 2.77
CA SER A 100 -11.93 6.99 3.69
C SER A 100 -10.51 7.33 4.15
N HIS A 101 -9.51 6.47 4.00
CA HIS A 101 -8.13 6.90 4.25
C HIS A 101 -7.62 7.91 3.22
N TRP A 102 -8.28 8.01 2.06
CA TRP A 102 -7.94 8.91 0.97
C TRP A 102 -9.15 9.79 0.60
N HIS A 103 -9.69 10.51 1.60
CA HIS A 103 -10.74 11.51 1.39
C HIS A 103 -10.39 12.49 0.27
N GLY A 104 -11.35 12.81 -0.61
CA GLY A 104 -11.19 13.88 -1.61
C GLY A 104 -11.61 13.54 -3.04
N GLY A 105 -12.41 12.49 -3.26
CA GLY A 105 -13.01 12.20 -4.57
C GLY A 105 -12.08 11.55 -5.58
N CYS A 106 -12.09 10.22 -5.56
CA CYS A 106 -11.76 9.25 -6.60
C CYS A 106 -12.65 8.02 -6.26
#